data_AF-A0A318JC51-F1
#
_entry.id   AF-A0A318JC51-F1
#
_cell.length_a   1.000
_cell.length_b   1.000
_cell.length_c   1.000
_cell.angle_alpha   90.00
_cell.angle_beta   90.00
_cell.angle_gamma   90.00
#
_symmetry.space_group_name_H-M   'P 1'
#
loop_
_entity.id
_entity.type
_entity.pdbx_description
1 polymer ?
#
loop_
_entity_poly.entity_id
_entity_poly.type
_entity_poly.pdbx_seq_one_letter_code
_entity_poly.pdbx_strand_id
1 'polypeptide(L)'
;MNEVSDARQIARESASLVLDGAAWSVTLLTDGEALANAVAPQTDSLYRYLQQDQTTATPLLESLLPDIRAFAMLLASQRRHPHGSPARFADATDWLAARIAVLELSHVAVTLAELTQLDEANRRLKLLSEQLQLKLPSAAPVLLTAPEATPGVLRGWSRQRQSGMVGTVHGMQSMLMASRLVAQQCRQRLQPFWHGLQAARRG
;
A
#
# COMPACT_ATOMS: atom_id res chain seq x y z
N MET A 1 0.76 -25.52 23.99
CA MET A 1 0.63 -25.91 22.57
C MET A 1 0.41 -24.63 21.78
N ASN A 2 1.36 -24.29 20.89
CA ASN A 2 1.56 -22.95 20.35
C ASN A 2 1.03 -22.82 18.91
N GLU A 3 -0.15 -23.41 18.65
CA GLU A 3 -0.70 -23.61 17.31
C GLU A 3 -0.87 -22.30 16.53
N VAL A 4 -1.16 -21.19 17.22
CA VAL A 4 -1.28 -19.86 16.61
C VAL A 4 0.09 -19.28 16.23
N SER A 5 1.13 -19.56 17.02
CA SER A 5 2.50 -19.13 16.69
C SER A 5 3.05 -19.94 15.52
N ASP A 6 2.76 -21.24 15.49
CA ASP A 6 3.19 -22.14 14.42
C ASP A 6 2.49 -21.77 13.10
N ALA A 7 1.19 -21.46 13.12
CA ALA A 7 0.46 -20.97 11.95
C ALA A 7 1.00 -19.63 11.43
N ARG A 8 1.36 -18.70 12.32
CA ARG A 8 2.00 -17.42 11.95
C ARG A 8 3.40 -17.62 11.38
N GLN A 9 4.16 -18.56 11.92
CA GLN A 9 5.49 -18.89 11.42
C GLN A 9 5.42 -19.53 10.03
N ILE A 10 4.50 -20.49 9.83
CA ILE A 10 4.27 -21.13 8.53
C ILE A 10 3.79 -20.11 7.48
N ALA A 11 2.94 -19.15 7.85
CA ALA A 11 2.51 -18.09 6.93
C ALA A 11 3.66 -17.16 6.52
N ARG A 12 4.58 -16.85 7.46
CA ARG A 12 5.79 -16.06 7.18
C ARG A 12 6.76 -16.83 6.27
N GLU A 13 6.98 -18.10 6.57
CA GLU A 13 7.83 -18.99 5.76
C GLU A 13 7.25 -19.15 4.35
N SER A 14 5.93 -19.32 4.23
CA SER A 14 5.23 -19.37 2.93
C SER A 14 5.34 -18.07 2.14
N ALA A 15 5.20 -16.91 2.80
CA ALA A 15 5.44 -15.61 2.17
C ALA A 15 6.89 -15.45 1.70
N SER A 16 7.86 -15.96 2.47
CA SER A 16 9.28 -15.93 2.08
C SER A 16 9.61 -16.82 0.88
N LEU A 17 8.83 -17.88 0.64
CA LEU A 17 8.97 -18.74 -0.55
C LEU A 17 8.39 -18.10 -1.82
N VAL A 18 7.41 -17.20 -1.66
CA VAL A 18 6.78 -16.45 -2.78
C VAL A 18 7.61 -15.22 -3.17
N LEU A 19 8.36 -14.65 -2.23
CA LEU A 19 9.18 -13.47 -2.44
C LEU A 19 10.61 -13.86 -2.86
N ASP A 20 11.03 -13.52 -4.08
CA ASP A 20 12.38 -13.75 -4.62
C ASP A 20 13.48 -12.95 -3.86
N GLY A 21 13.70 -13.13 -2.55
CA GLY A 21 14.85 -12.68 -1.74
C GLY A 21 15.24 -11.19 -1.71
N ALA A 22 14.71 -10.37 -2.61
CA ALA A 22 15.10 -9.00 -2.93
C ALA A 22 13.93 -8.02 -2.76
N ALA A 23 12.88 -8.45 -2.07
CA ALA A 23 11.70 -7.63 -1.83
C ALA A 23 11.74 -7.00 -0.43
N TRP A 24 11.43 -5.71 -0.36
CA TRP A 24 11.45 -4.87 0.83
C TRP A 24 10.03 -4.77 1.38
N SER A 25 9.83 -5.15 2.65
CA SER A 25 8.52 -5.07 3.30
C SER A 25 8.07 -3.62 3.45
N VAL A 26 6.84 -3.33 3.04
CA VAL A 26 6.17 -2.04 3.22
C VAL A 26 4.94 -2.25 4.09
N THR A 27 4.88 -1.57 5.23
CA THR A 27 3.68 -1.49 6.07
C THR A 27 3.13 -0.08 5.96
N LEU A 28 1.90 0.06 5.46
CA LEU A 28 1.22 1.33 5.24
C LEU A 28 0.00 1.45 6.15
N LEU A 29 -0.04 2.49 6.94
CA LEU A 29 -1.19 2.88 7.75
C LEU A 29 -2.12 3.74 6.88
N THR A 30 -3.27 3.17 6.53
CA THR A 30 -4.24 3.77 5.61
C THR A 30 -5.26 4.65 6.33
N ASP A 31 -5.41 4.47 7.65
CA ASP A 31 -6.29 5.26 8.49
C ASP A 31 -5.47 5.96 9.59
N GLY A 32 -5.01 7.17 9.29
CA GLY A 32 -4.26 7.99 10.25
C GLY A 32 -5.14 8.58 11.35
N GLU A 33 -6.45 8.66 11.14
CA GLU A 33 -7.40 9.18 12.14
C GLU A 33 -7.66 8.12 13.22
N ALA A 34 -7.83 6.85 12.82
CA ALA A 34 -7.89 5.73 13.76
C ALA A 34 -6.65 5.68 14.66
N LEU A 35 -5.46 5.92 14.10
CA LEU A 35 -4.22 6.01 14.88
C LEU A 35 -4.18 7.22 15.82
N ALA A 36 -4.61 8.39 15.35
CA ALA A 36 -4.59 9.63 16.14
C ALA A 36 -5.60 9.61 17.30
N ASN A 37 -6.73 8.93 17.12
CA ASN A 37 -7.81 8.83 18.10
C ASN A 37 -7.64 7.65 19.08
N ALA A 38 -6.51 6.93 19.03
CA ALA A 38 -6.20 5.84 19.94
C ALA A 38 -6.11 6.34 21.40
N VAL A 39 -7.20 6.19 22.16
CA VAL A 39 -7.37 6.72 23.54
C VAL A 39 -6.33 6.18 24.52
N ALA A 40 -5.76 5.00 24.26
CA ALA A 40 -4.64 4.45 25.00
C ALA A 40 -3.78 3.56 24.07
N PRO A 41 -2.59 4.02 23.64
CA PRO A 41 -1.73 3.33 22.67
C PRO A 41 -1.40 1.90 23.09
N GLN A 42 -1.31 1.61 24.39
CA GLN A 42 -0.95 0.27 24.87
C GLN A 42 -2.08 -0.76 24.72
N THR A 43 -3.33 -0.30 24.64
CA THR A 43 -4.53 -1.14 24.49
C THR A 43 -4.99 -1.25 23.04
N ASP A 44 -4.65 -0.28 22.19
CA ASP A 44 -5.03 -0.27 20.78
C ASP A 44 -4.42 -1.46 20.04
N SER A 45 -5.27 -2.22 19.35
CA SER A 45 -4.90 -3.34 18.49
C SER A 45 -3.90 -2.94 17.40
N LEU A 46 -4.03 -1.72 16.84
CA LEU A 46 -3.11 -1.22 15.81
C LEU A 46 -1.71 -1.00 16.37
N TYR A 47 -1.61 -0.35 17.51
CA TYR A 47 -0.31 -0.04 18.12
C TYR A 47 0.38 -1.31 18.62
N ARG A 48 -0.37 -2.26 19.20
CA ARG A 48 0.17 -3.59 19.55
C ARG A 48 0.64 -4.38 18.33
N TYR A 49 -0.12 -4.34 17.24
CA TYR A 49 0.27 -4.97 15.98
C TYR A 49 1.59 -4.39 15.45
N LEU A 50 1.74 -3.06 15.48
CA LEU A 50 2.98 -2.39 15.07
C LEU A 50 4.18 -2.72 15.99
N GLN A 51 3.95 -2.90 17.30
CA GLN A 51 5.02 -3.28 18.23
C GLN A 51 5.40 -4.77 18.18
N GLN A 52 4.47 -5.64 17.81
CA GLN A 52 4.71 -7.08 17.69
C GLN A 52 5.53 -7.44 16.44
N ASP A 53 5.55 -6.57 15.44
CA ASP A 53 6.21 -6.81 14.15
C ASP A 53 7.61 -6.18 14.05
N GLN A 54 8.47 -6.49 15.04
CA GLN A 54 9.83 -5.93 15.20
C GLN A 54 10.79 -6.25 14.04
N THR A 55 10.39 -7.15 13.14
CA THR A 55 11.16 -7.59 11.97
C THR A 55 10.88 -6.79 10.70
N THR A 56 9.90 -5.88 10.72
CA THR A 56 9.52 -5.10 9.53
C THR A 56 10.08 -3.68 9.54
N ALA A 57 10.23 -3.12 8.33
CA ALA A 57 10.63 -1.74 8.15
C ALA A 57 9.66 -0.76 8.85
N THR A 58 10.17 0.41 9.22
CA THR A 58 9.38 1.51 9.82
C THR A 58 8.07 1.74 9.05
N PRO A 59 6.89 1.67 9.70
CA PRO A 59 5.60 1.88 9.04
C PRO A 59 5.48 3.27 8.42
N LEU A 60 4.75 3.35 7.32
CA LEU A 60 4.46 4.58 6.59
C LEU A 60 3.03 5.05 6.88
N LEU A 61 2.81 6.36 6.84
CA LEU A 61 1.51 7.01 7.00
C LEU A 61 0.99 7.46 5.63
N GLU A 62 -0.14 6.89 5.19
CA GLU A 62 -0.77 7.24 3.90
C GLU A 62 -1.10 8.73 3.80
N SER A 63 -1.47 9.36 4.91
CA SER A 63 -1.78 10.80 4.97
C SER A 63 -0.59 11.70 4.58
N LEU A 64 0.64 11.18 4.61
CA LEU A 64 1.84 11.89 4.20
C LEU A 64 2.31 11.52 2.78
N LEU A 65 1.55 10.70 2.06
CA LEU A 65 1.84 10.23 0.70
C LEU A 65 0.78 10.78 -0.28
N PRO A 66 0.80 12.09 -0.60
CA PRO A 66 -0.24 12.73 -1.39
C PRO A 66 -0.36 12.18 -2.81
N ASP A 67 0.72 11.62 -3.36
CA ASP A 67 0.73 10.97 -4.67
C ASP A 67 -0.21 9.76 -4.73
N ILE A 68 -0.45 9.05 -3.61
CA ILE A 68 -1.45 7.96 -3.54
C ILE A 68 -2.84 8.53 -3.82
N ARG A 69 -3.21 9.63 -3.15
CA ARG A 69 -4.50 10.29 -3.38
C ARG A 69 -4.61 10.78 -4.83
N ALA A 70 -3.57 11.42 -5.36
CA ALA A 70 -3.59 11.90 -6.75
C ALA A 70 -3.80 10.76 -7.76
N PHE A 71 -3.11 9.63 -7.59
CA PHE A 71 -3.30 8.44 -8.43
C PHE A 71 -4.70 7.84 -8.29
N ALA A 72 -5.23 7.73 -7.06
CA ALA A 72 -6.57 7.21 -6.83
C ALA A 72 -7.64 8.07 -7.52
N MET A 73 -7.50 9.40 -7.46
CA MET A 73 -8.39 10.31 -8.19
C MET A 73 -8.24 10.16 -9.71
N LEU A 74 -7.01 10.00 -10.21
CA LEU A 74 -6.77 9.77 -11.64
C LEU A 74 -7.46 8.48 -12.10
N LEU A 75 -7.26 7.37 -11.40
CA LEU A 75 -7.90 6.08 -11.69
C LEU A 75 -9.43 6.19 -11.66
N ALA A 76 -9.96 6.81 -10.61
CA ALA A 76 -11.39 7.06 -10.48
C ALA A 76 -11.95 7.88 -11.66
N SER A 77 -11.20 8.89 -12.13
CA SER A 77 -11.62 9.73 -13.26
C SER A 77 -11.70 9.00 -14.61
N GLN A 78 -11.00 7.87 -14.75
CA GLN A 78 -11.09 7.04 -15.97
C GLN A 78 -12.37 6.20 -16.00
N ARG A 79 -13.08 6.09 -14.88
CA ARG A 79 -14.30 5.28 -14.81
C ARG A 79 -15.44 6.07 -15.43
N ARG A 80 -16.19 5.41 -16.33
CA ARG A 80 -17.46 5.93 -16.80
C ARG A 80 -18.49 5.76 -15.69
N HIS A 81 -19.10 6.86 -15.26
CA HIS A 81 -20.20 6.86 -14.30
C HIS A 81 -21.52 7.08 -15.05
N PRO A 82 -22.26 6.02 -15.43
CA PRO A 82 -23.45 6.13 -16.26
C PRO A 82 -24.63 6.83 -15.57
N HIS A 83 -24.61 6.99 -14.24
CA HIS A 83 -25.75 7.45 -13.44
C HIS A 83 -25.45 8.72 -12.62
N GLY A 84 -24.54 9.58 -13.08
CA GLY A 84 -24.17 10.83 -12.40
C GLY A 84 -22.99 10.70 -11.43
N SER A 85 -22.66 11.79 -10.71
CA SER A 85 -21.51 11.83 -9.80
C SER A 85 -21.73 10.92 -8.59
N PRO A 86 -20.82 9.96 -8.32
CA PRO A 86 -20.98 9.03 -7.19
C PRO A 86 -20.80 9.73 -5.84
N ALA A 87 -21.41 9.17 -4.79
CA ALA A 87 -21.25 9.68 -3.41
C ALA A 87 -19.79 9.68 -2.93
N ARG A 88 -18.97 8.76 -3.45
CA ARG A 88 -17.51 8.76 -3.29
C ARG A 88 -16.88 8.65 -4.67
N PHE A 89 -16.02 9.62 -5.00
CA PHE A 89 -15.38 9.66 -6.31
C PHE A 89 -14.44 8.47 -6.55
N ALA A 90 -13.58 8.13 -5.58
CA ALA A 90 -12.72 6.94 -5.62
C ALA A 90 -13.19 5.88 -4.63
N ASP A 91 -13.17 4.61 -5.07
CA ASP A 91 -13.50 3.44 -4.26
C ASP A 91 -12.26 2.73 -3.69
N ALA A 92 -12.46 1.71 -2.86
CA ALA A 92 -11.37 0.96 -2.22
C ALA A 92 -10.40 0.32 -3.24
N THR A 93 -10.89 -0.02 -4.42
CA THR A 93 -10.07 -0.58 -5.50
C THR A 93 -9.19 0.49 -6.14
N ASP A 94 -9.69 1.70 -6.34
CA ASP A 94 -8.88 2.84 -6.81
C ASP A 94 -7.74 3.15 -5.84
N TRP A 95 -8.03 3.13 -4.54
CA TRP A 95 -7.02 3.31 -3.49
C TRP A 95 -5.98 2.18 -3.48
N LEU A 96 -6.41 0.92 -3.59
CA LEU A 96 -5.48 -0.22 -3.64
C LEU A 96 -4.55 -0.14 -4.88
N ALA A 97 -5.12 0.14 -6.06
CA ALA A 97 -4.35 0.34 -7.29
C ALA A 97 -3.34 1.49 -7.15
N ALA A 98 -3.75 2.61 -6.58
CA ALA A 98 -2.86 3.74 -6.33
C ALA A 98 -1.70 3.37 -5.39
N ARG A 99 -1.95 2.62 -4.32
CA ARG A 99 -0.90 2.14 -3.39
C ARG A 99 0.10 1.24 -4.10
N ILE A 100 -0.37 0.32 -4.94
CA ILE A 100 0.49 -0.56 -5.75
C ILE A 100 1.39 0.26 -6.67
N ALA A 101 0.82 1.22 -7.40
CA ALA A 101 1.57 2.06 -8.36
C ALA A 101 2.58 2.99 -7.67
N VAL A 102 2.16 3.68 -6.61
CA VAL A 102 2.96 4.71 -5.95
C VAL A 102 4.05 4.11 -5.05
N LEU A 103 3.84 2.94 -4.47
CA LEU A 103 4.85 2.26 -3.64
C LEU A 103 5.62 1.18 -4.41
N GLU A 104 5.32 0.99 -5.70
CA GLU A 104 5.83 -0.11 -6.53
C GLU A 104 5.71 -1.47 -5.86
N LEU A 105 4.53 -1.77 -5.34
CA LEU A 105 4.31 -3.05 -4.68
C LEU A 105 4.31 -4.15 -5.74
N SER A 106 5.24 -5.08 -5.58
CA SER A 106 5.29 -6.34 -6.32
C SER A 106 4.35 -7.38 -5.73
N HIS A 107 4.08 -7.29 -4.42
CA HIS A 107 3.22 -8.19 -3.69
C HIS A 107 2.38 -7.42 -2.67
N VAL A 108 1.17 -7.90 -2.41
CA VAL A 108 0.28 -7.34 -1.37
C VAL A 108 -0.30 -8.49 -0.54
N ALA A 109 -0.27 -8.32 0.78
CA ALA A 109 -0.89 -9.24 1.70
C ALA A 109 -2.41 -9.07 1.63
N VAL A 110 -3.14 -10.14 1.34
CA VAL A 110 -4.59 -10.13 1.16
C VAL A 110 -5.22 -11.38 1.77
N THR A 111 -6.46 -11.25 2.22
CA THR A 111 -7.33 -12.37 2.55
C THR A 111 -8.00 -12.92 1.29
N LEU A 112 -8.62 -14.11 1.40
CA LEU A 112 -9.36 -14.71 0.29
C LEU A 112 -10.50 -13.79 -0.21
N ALA A 113 -11.15 -13.06 0.70
CA ALA A 113 -12.23 -12.13 0.37
C ALA A 113 -11.75 -10.89 -0.42
N GLU A 114 -10.47 -10.52 -0.27
CA GLU A 114 -9.86 -9.34 -0.90
C GLU A 114 -9.19 -9.65 -2.25
N LEU A 115 -9.08 -10.92 -2.65
CA LEU A 115 -8.45 -11.32 -3.92
C LEU A 115 -9.11 -10.66 -5.13
N THR A 116 -10.44 -10.68 -5.17
CA THR A 116 -11.19 -10.06 -6.28
C THR A 116 -10.96 -8.56 -6.37
N GLN A 117 -10.78 -7.89 -5.23
CA GLN A 117 -10.42 -6.47 -5.18
C GLN A 117 -8.99 -6.22 -5.69
N LEU A 118 -8.03 -7.09 -5.37
CA LEU A 118 -6.66 -7.00 -5.89
C LEU A 118 -6.61 -7.22 -7.41
N ASP A 119 -7.34 -8.21 -7.93
CA ASP A 119 -7.42 -8.47 -9.37
C ASP A 119 -8.00 -7.27 -10.11
N GLU A 120 -9.07 -6.69 -9.58
CA GLU A 120 -9.69 -5.48 -10.14
C GLU A 120 -8.75 -4.26 -10.05
N ALA A 121 -7.98 -4.12 -8.97
CA ALA A 121 -6.97 -3.07 -8.85
C ALA A 121 -5.88 -3.21 -9.93
N ASN A 122 -5.35 -4.42 -10.10
CA ASN A 122 -4.37 -4.74 -11.15
C ASN A 122 -4.93 -4.50 -12.56
N ARG A 123 -6.19 -4.86 -12.80
CA ARG A 123 -6.87 -4.62 -14.08
C ARG A 123 -6.98 -3.13 -14.39
N ARG A 124 -7.35 -2.30 -13.40
CA ARG A 124 -7.42 -0.83 -13.57
C ARG A 124 -6.06 -0.22 -13.86
N LEU A 125 -4.99 -0.69 -13.21
CA LEU A 125 -3.62 -0.28 -13.51
C LEU A 125 -3.21 -0.66 -14.92
N LYS A 126 -3.56 -1.87 -15.38
CA LYS A 126 -3.29 -2.31 -16.75
C LYS A 126 -3.97 -1.42 -17.79
N LEU A 127 -5.26 -1.10 -17.61
CA LEU A 127 -5.97 -0.21 -18.52
C LEU A 127 -5.36 1.19 -18.56
N LEU A 128 -5.01 1.76 -17.40
CA LEU A 128 -4.34 3.05 -17.33
C LEU A 128 -2.95 3.01 -18.01
N SER A 129 -2.21 1.91 -17.81
CA SER A 129 -0.91 1.65 -18.42
C SER A 129 -1.00 1.64 -19.95
N GLU A 130 -2.01 0.98 -20.51
CA GLU A 130 -2.27 0.93 -21.95
C GLU A 130 -2.67 2.30 -22.51
N GLN A 131 -3.59 3.00 -21.84
CA GLN A 131 -4.06 4.33 -22.24
C GLN A 131 -2.94 5.37 -22.28
N LEU A 132 -2.03 5.31 -21.31
CA LEU A 132 -0.92 6.27 -21.19
C LEU A 132 0.35 5.80 -21.91
N GLN A 133 0.37 4.58 -22.45
CA GLN A 133 1.57 3.94 -23.01
C GLN A 133 2.75 3.90 -22.01
N LEU A 134 2.46 3.66 -20.74
CA LEU A 134 3.45 3.62 -19.65
C LEU A 134 3.36 2.31 -18.91
N LYS A 135 4.49 1.73 -18.51
CA LYS A 135 4.51 0.49 -17.74
C LYS A 135 4.20 0.76 -16.27
N LEU A 136 3.02 0.38 -15.81
CA LEU A 136 2.65 0.42 -14.38
C LEU A 136 2.84 -0.97 -13.73
N PRO A 137 3.16 -1.03 -12.43
CA PRO A 137 3.35 -2.30 -11.73
C PRO A 137 2.01 -3.03 -11.55
N SER A 138 2.12 -4.34 -11.36
CA SER A 138 1.03 -5.20 -10.90
C SER A 138 1.55 -6.00 -9.71
N ALA A 139 0.69 -6.21 -8.71
CA ALA A 139 1.06 -6.91 -7.49
C ALA A 139 0.47 -8.32 -7.44
N ALA A 140 1.28 -9.29 -7.05
CA ALA A 140 0.85 -10.65 -6.76
C ALA A 140 0.29 -10.76 -5.32
N PRO A 141 -0.68 -11.66 -5.08
CA PRO A 141 -1.22 -11.86 -3.73
C PRO A 141 -0.24 -12.64 -2.85
N VAL A 142 -0.17 -12.26 -1.57
CA VAL A 142 0.35 -13.09 -0.49
C VAL A 142 -0.81 -13.38 0.45
N LEU A 143 -1.24 -14.64 0.47
CA LEU A 143 -2.44 -15.03 1.22
C LEU A 143 -2.17 -15.05 2.73
N LEU A 144 -3.00 -14.33 3.48
CA LEU A 144 -3.01 -14.39 4.94
C LEU A 144 -3.91 -15.53 5.41
N THR A 145 -3.35 -16.45 6.22
CA THR A 145 -4.04 -17.66 6.71
C THR A 145 -4.88 -17.43 7.98
N ALA A 146 -4.71 -16.30 8.66
CA ALA A 146 -5.45 -15.93 9.87
C ALA A 146 -6.36 -14.72 9.60
N PRO A 147 -7.49 -14.55 10.33
CA PRO A 147 -8.46 -13.48 10.12
C PRO A 147 -7.95 -12.07 10.52
N GLU A 148 -6.66 -11.89 10.74
CA GLU A 148 -6.07 -10.64 11.24
C GLU A 148 -5.76 -9.65 10.09
N ALA A 149 -6.73 -9.44 9.19
CA ALA A 149 -6.75 -8.19 8.43
C ALA A 149 -6.96 -7.06 9.45
N THR A 150 -5.87 -6.44 9.89
CA THR A 150 -5.95 -5.35 10.85
C THR A 150 -6.51 -4.15 10.10
N PRO A 151 -7.74 -3.69 10.43
CA PRO A 151 -8.36 -2.60 9.70
C PRO A 151 -7.46 -1.37 9.72
N GLY A 152 -7.30 -0.71 8.58
CA GLY A 152 -6.44 0.47 8.50
C GLY A 152 -4.95 0.18 8.26
N VAL A 153 -4.56 -1.08 8.04
CA VAL A 153 -3.18 -1.46 7.69
C VAL A 153 -3.14 -2.22 6.37
N LEU A 154 -2.27 -1.78 5.47
CA LEU A 154 -1.88 -2.54 4.27
C LEU A 154 -0.45 -3.02 4.43
N ARG A 155 -0.21 -4.32 4.18
CA ARG A 155 1.13 -4.88 4.08
C ARG A 155 1.41 -5.26 2.64
N GLY A 156 2.58 -4.89 2.13
CA GLY A 156 3.03 -5.24 0.80
C GLY A 156 4.55 -5.34 0.73
N TRP A 157 5.05 -5.64 -0.46
CA TRP A 157 6.49 -5.75 -0.69
C TRP A 157 6.87 -5.08 -2.00
N SER A 158 7.87 -4.20 -1.94
CA SER A 158 8.42 -3.52 -3.12
C SER A 158 9.74 -4.15 -3.54
N ARG A 159 10.01 -4.23 -4.84
CA ARG A 159 11.35 -4.60 -5.36
C ARG A 159 12.33 -3.43 -5.34
N GLN A 160 11.83 -2.21 -5.12
CA GLN A 160 12.67 -1.04 -4.94
C GLN A 160 12.91 -0.76 -3.46
N ARG A 161 14.18 -0.54 -3.14
CA ARG A 161 14.57 -0.02 -1.82
C ARG A 161 14.13 1.43 -1.71
N GLN A 162 13.20 1.72 -0.82
CA GLN A 162 12.86 3.10 -0.46
C GLN A 162 13.80 3.57 0.66
N SER A 163 14.51 4.68 0.45
CA SER A 163 15.45 5.20 1.46
C SER A 163 14.65 5.79 2.61
N GLY A 164 14.66 5.12 3.76
CA GLY A 164 13.76 5.40 4.89
C GLY A 164 13.27 4.13 5.58
N MET A 165 13.32 2.99 4.89
CA MET A 165 13.00 1.66 5.44
C MET A 165 14.15 1.01 6.22
N VAL A 166 15.23 1.75 6.52
CA VAL A 166 16.44 1.21 7.18
C VAL A 166 16.42 1.55 8.66
N GLY A 167 16.23 0.52 9.50
CA GLY A 167 16.40 0.60 10.95
C GLY A 167 15.13 0.27 11.73
N THR A 168 15.30 -0.38 12.88
CA THR A 168 14.26 -0.72 13.86
C THR A 168 13.98 0.46 14.80
N VAL A 169 13.69 1.65 14.24
CA VAL A 169 13.45 2.84 15.07
C VAL A 169 11.96 2.97 15.34
N HIS A 170 11.57 2.56 16.55
CA HIS A 170 10.19 2.51 16.99
C HIS A 170 9.73 3.89 17.49
N GLY A 171 8.69 4.45 16.87
CA GLY A 171 8.04 5.68 17.36
C GLY A 171 7.40 6.54 16.28
N MET A 172 6.47 7.41 16.68
CA MET A 172 5.72 8.30 15.79
C MET A 172 6.66 9.22 14.97
N GLN A 173 7.73 9.74 15.56
CA GLN A 173 8.70 10.59 14.85
C GLN A 173 9.39 9.85 13.70
N SER A 174 9.76 8.59 13.90
CA SER A 174 10.37 7.75 12.87
C SER A 174 9.39 7.46 11.72
N MET A 175 8.13 7.14 12.05
CA MET A 175 7.08 6.96 11.04
C MET A 175 6.87 8.24 10.22
N LEU A 176 6.81 9.41 10.88
CA LEU A 176 6.70 10.71 10.19
C LEU A 176 7.90 10.96 9.26
N MET A 177 9.13 10.73 9.73
CA MET A 177 10.34 10.94 8.93
C MET A 177 10.42 9.96 7.74
N ALA A 178 10.20 8.66 7.98
CA ALA A 178 10.19 7.64 6.94
C ALA A 178 9.13 7.97 5.87
N SER A 179 7.91 8.32 6.30
CA SER A 179 6.83 8.69 5.38
C SER A 179 7.18 9.90 4.51
N ARG A 180 7.82 10.93 5.07
CA ARG A 180 8.25 12.11 4.30
C ARG A 180 9.35 11.78 3.29
N LEU A 181 10.33 10.96 3.68
CA LEU A 181 11.41 10.53 2.79
C LEU A 181 10.87 9.70 1.62
N VAL A 182 9.97 8.75 1.92
CA VAL A 182 9.30 7.96 0.88
C VAL A 182 8.44 8.86 0.00
N ALA A 183 7.67 9.79 0.56
CA ALA A 183 6.87 10.73 -0.23
C ALA A 183 7.72 11.56 -1.19
N GLN A 184 8.89 12.04 -0.75
CA GLN A 184 9.83 12.74 -1.62
C GLN A 184 10.33 11.85 -2.77
N GLN A 185 10.69 10.59 -2.48
CA GLN A 185 11.13 9.63 -3.51
C GLN A 185 10.03 9.30 -4.50
N CYS A 186 8.82 9.01 -4.00
CA CYS A 186 7.65 8.77 -4.84
C CYS A 186 7.40 9.95 -5.77
N ARG A 187 7.47 11.17 -5.26
CA ARG A 187 7.29 12.39 -6.08
C ARG A 187 8.35 12.53 -7.16
N GLN A 188 9.63 12.36 -6.81
CA GLN A 188 10.74 12.44 -7.77
C GLN A 188 10.57 11.39 -8.88
N ARG A 189 10.22 10.16 -8.51
CA ARG A 189 9.98 9.04 -9.43
C ARG A 189 8.78 9.28 -10.35
N LEU A 190 7.71 9.83 -9.82
CA LEU A 190 6.47 10.07 -10.58
C LEU A 190 6.47 11.40 -11.34
N GLN A 191 7.46 12.27 -11.12
CA GLN A 191 7.54 13.57 -11.79
C GLN A 191 7.51 13.46 -13.34
N PRO A 192 8.28 12.55 -14.00
CA PRO A 192 8.19 12.37 -15.45
C PRO A 192 6.79 11.91 -15.90
N PHE A 193 6.15 11.03 -15.12
CA PHE A 193 4.79 10.56 -15.37
C PHE A 193 3.79 11.72 -15.35
N TRP A 194 3.85 12.57 -14.31
CA TRP A 194 2.95 13.71 -14.17
C TRP A 194 3.16 14.75 -15.29
N HIS A 195 4.41 15.00 -15.71
CA HIS A 195 4.70 15.87 -16.85
C HIS A 195 4.16 15.29 -18.17
N GLY A 196 4.33 13.99 -18.41
CA GLY A 196 3.79 13.32 -19.59
C GLY A 196 2.26 13.42 -19.68
N LEU A 197 1.56 13.22 -18.56
CA LEU A 197 0.10 13.39 -18.47
C LEU A 197 -0.37 14.81 -18.80
N GLN A 198 0.36 15.82 -18.33
CA GLN A 198 0.02 17.22 -18.61
C GLN A 198 0.22 17.57 -20.09
N ALA A 199 1.27 17.02 -20.72
CA ALA A 199 1.53 17.22 -22.15
C ALA A 199 0.46 16.55 -23.03
N ALA A 200 0.07 15.31 -22.70
CA ALA A 200 -0.95 14.56 -23.43
C ALA A 200 -2.36 15.18 -23.36
N ARG A 201 -2.64 16.04 -22.38
CA ARG A 201 -3.92 16.76 -22.26
C ARG A 201 -3.98 18.08 -23.05
N ARG A 202 -2.85 18.57 -23.57
CA ARG A 202 -2.76 19.85 -24.29
C ARG A 202 -2.68 19.70 -25.82
N GLY A 203 -2.47 18.49 -26.33
CA GLY A 203 -2.50 18.16 -27.76
C GLY A 203 -3.81 17.47 -28.11
#